data_AF-A0A7G1KNI1-F1
#
_entry.id   AF-A0A7G1KNI1-F1
#
_cell.length_a   1.000
_cell.length_b   1.000
_cell.length_c   1.000
_cell.angle_alpha   90.00
_cell.angle_beta   90.00
_cell.angle_gamma   90.00
#
_symmetry.space_group_name_H-M   'P 1'
#
loop_
_entity.id
_entity.type
_entity.pdbx_description
1 polymer ?
#
loop_
_entity_poly.entity_id
_entity_poly.type
_entity_poly.pdbx_seq_one_letter_code
_entity_poly.pdbx_strand_id
1 'polypeptide(L)'
;MALRIPLLLAAALTTAAALAPAVAADEIVRPDRVPAADRQCDAGQRAASLAADQRRVLDRLGSLRVLNGPQDVVALAALGGWGPDSHGWVQYRGVGVGLLNLPRSLDIIAKQIDGVTAGTITRDAVTSGQPTGLFYRSLNPAAVHDDPYTPSFPYELVGWFYGAVYTPGLTPIEHGLCVYPTDWGFHERGVHAFPTFDMVTQPPAEDWVGQEPGSIPAALPNPPGLVHPRAWDLHVWLVPGSDTPITGAVNTAQVVVGHDGGIPGSFPYPGGPTSVGPDLPEHHGHH
;
A
#
# COMPACT_ATOMS: atom_id res chain seq x y z
N MET A 1 37.76 -79.65 -33.24
CA MET A 1 36.82 -79.77 -32.11
C MET A 1 36.10 -78.43 -32.00
N ALA A 2 34.80 -78.44 -32.27
CA ALA A 2 33.96 -77.25 -32.39
C ALA A 2 33.47 -76.76 -31.02
N LEU A 3 33.32 -75.45 -30.86
CA LEU A 3 32.35 -74.72 -30.00
C LEU A 3 32.51 -73.23 -30.38
N ARG A 4 31.71 -72.55 -31.21
CA ARG A 4 30.31 -72.08 -31.11
C ARG A 4 29.97 -71.11 -29.94
N ILE A 5 29.84 -69.82 -30.32
CA ILE A 5 28.76 -68.83 -29.95
C ILE A 5 28.89 -68.13 -28.58
N PRO A 6 28.52 -66.83 -28.37
CA PRO A 6 28.44 -65.65 -29.26
C PRO A 6 29.02 -64.34 -28.65
N LEU A 7 29.07 -63.31 -29.52
CA LEU A 7 28.90 -61.89 -29.21
C LEU A 7 27.92 -61.62 -28.06
N LEU A 8 28.26 -60.66 -27.18
CA LEU A 8 27.34 -59.66 -26.63
C LEU A 8 28.17 -58.54 -25.97
N LEU A 9 28.48 -57.50 -26.74
CA LEU A 9 28.81 -56.19 -26.19
C LEU A 9 27.51 -55.60 -25.62
N ALA A 10 27.37 -55.60 -24.29
CA ALA A 10 26.38 -54.75 -23.63
C ALA A 10 27.06 -53.42 -23.32
N ALA A 11 26.90 -52.45 -24.22
CA ALA A 11 27.17 -51.06 -23.91
C ALA A 11 26.10 -50.58 -22.92
N ALA A 12 26.48 -50.42 -21.66
CA ALA A 12 25.66 -49.75 -20.68
C ALA A 12 25.64 -48.24 -21.02
N LEU A 13 24.66 -47.83 -21.82
CA LEU A 13 24.24 -46.43 -21.89
C LEU A 13 23.58 -46.08 -20.55
N THR A 14 24.36 -45.59 -19.61
CA THR A 14 23.84 -44.81 -18.50
C THR A 14 23.33 -43.48 -19.07
N THR A 15 22.06 -43.45 -19.46
CA THR A 15 21.32 -42.20 -19.56
C THR A 15 21.27 -41.58 -18.18
N ALA A 16 22.20 -40.67 -17.90
CA ALA A 16 22.02 -39.67 -16.87
C ALA A 16 20.80 -38.83 -17.30
N ALA A 17 19.60 -39.27 -16.90
CA ALA A 17 18.46 -38.40 -16.87
C ALA A 17 18.84 -37.28 -15.91
N ALA A 18 19.20 -36.13 -16.47
CA ALA A 18 19.29 -34.89 -15.73
C ALA A 18 17.92 -34.69 -15.09
N LEU A 19 17.81 -35.07 -13.81
CA LEU A 19 16.77 -34.58 -12.92
C LEU A 19 17.02 -33.09 -12.81
N ALA A 20 16.51 -32.33 -13.79
CA ALA A 20 16.20 -30.94 -13.53
C ALA A 20 15.31 -30.96 -12.28
N PRO A 21 15.66 -30.24 -11.21
CA PRO A 21 14.72 -30.07 -10.12
C PRO A 21 13.48 -29.47 -10.77
N ALA A 22 12.39 -30.23 -10.75
CA ALA A 22 11.07 -29.67 -10.93
C ALA A 22 10.96 -28.64 -9.81
N VAL A 23 11.25 -27.39 -10.12
CA VAL A 23 10.76 -26.27 -9.34
C VAL A 23 9.26 -26.44 -9.47
N ALA A 24 8.66 -27.07 -8.47
CA ALA A 24 7.22 -26.97 -8.29
C ALA A 24 6.96 -25.46 -8.37
N ALA A 25 6.25 -25.03 -9.40
CA ALA A 25 5.61 -23.75 -9.34
C ALA A 25 4.78 -23.84 -8.06
N ASP A 26 5.20 -23.13 -7.01
CA ASP A 26 4.34 -22.89 -5.87
C ASP A 26 3.09 -22.31 -6.48
N GLU A 27 2.05 -23.13 -6.56
CA GLU A 27 0.74 -22.71 -6.98
C GLU A 27 0.40 -21.59 -6.01
N ILE A 28 0.35 -20.36 -6.51
CA ILE A 28 -0.06 -19.21 -5.73
C ILE A 28 -1.38 -19.64 -5.10
N VAL A 29 -1.39 -19.90 -3.79
CA VAL A 29 -2.59 -20.33 -3.09
C VAL A 29 -3.51 -19.12 -3.13
N ARG A 30 -4.37 -19.10 -4.14
CA ARG A 30 -5.44 -18.12 -4.30
C ARG A 30 -6.52 -18.54 -3.30
N PRO A 31 -6.72 -17.81 -2.20
CA PRO A 31 -7.80 -18.17 -1.30
C PRO A 31 -9.12 -18.06 -2.05
N ASP A 32 -9.88 -19.16 -2.15
CA ASP A 32 -11.21 -19.19 -2.79
C ASP A 32 -12.20 -18.21 -2.12
N ARG A 33 -11.93 -17.83 -0.86
CA ARG A 33 -12.59 -16.80 -0.08
C ARG A 33 -11.61 -16.16 0.90
N VAL A 34 -11.69 -14.85 1.05
CA VAL A 34 -11.19 -14.16 2.24
C VAL A 34 -12.10 -14.54 3.39
N PRO A 35 -11.58 -14.94 4.56
CA PRO A 35 -12.41 -15.08 5.74
C PRO A 35 -13.20 -13.78 5.93
N ALA A 36 -14.53 -13.86 5.92
CA ALA A 36 -15.36 -12.72 6.30
C ALA A 36 -14.82 -12.20 7.62
N ALA A 37 -14.46 -10.93 7.65
CA ALA A 37 -13.78 -10.27 8.76
C ALA A 37 -14.21 -10.85 10.12
N ASP A 38 -13.36 -11.65 10.75
CA ASP A 38 -13.51 -11.86 12.17
C ASP A 38 -13.26 -10.50 12.81
N ARG A 39 -14.33 -9.83 13.28
CA ARG A 39 -14.20 -8.61 14.07
C ARG A 39 -13.33 -8.95 15.27
N GLN A 40 -12.06 -8.58 15.19
CA GLN A 40 -11.07 -8.88 16.24
C GLN A 40 -11.33 -8.03 17.50
N CYS A 41 -12.17 -7.00 17.38
CA CYS A 41 -12.62 -6.17 18.48
C CYS A 41 -14.03 -5.59 18.28
N ASP A 42 -14.63 -5.21 19.41
CA ASP A 42 -15.84 -4.39 19.44
C ASP A 42 -15.55 -2.90 19.12
N ALA A 43 -16.62 -2.11 18.99
CA ALA A 43 -16.52 -0.69 18.66
C ALA A 43 -15.76 0.14 19.70
N GLY A 44 -15.87 -0.20 21.00
CA GLY A 44 -15.19 0.51 22.08
C GLY A 44 -13.69 0.23 22.09
N GLN A 45 -13.31 -1.03 21.90
CA GLN A 45 -11.93 -1.48 21.72
C GLN A 45 -11.29 -0.85 20.48
N ARG A 46 -12.02 -0.76 19.37
CA ARG A 46 -11.59 -0.06 18.15
C ARG A 46 -11.33 1.43 18.41
N ALA A 47 -12.30 2.14 18.98
CA ALA A 47 -12.15 3.55 19.31
C ALA A 47 -10.95 3.79 20.26
N ALA A 48 -10.79 2.96 21.30
CA ALA A 48 -9.67 3.05 22.22
C ALA A 48 -8.32 2.78 21.53
N SER A 49 -8.28 1.82 20.60
CA SER A 49 -7.07 1.51 19.82
C SER A 49 -6.69 2.67 18.89
N LEU A 50 -7.66 3.24 18.17
CA LEU A 50 -7.45 4.41 17.29
C LEU A 50 -7.02 5.65 18.07
N ALA A 51 -7.62 5.93 19.23
CA ALA A 51 -7.18 7.01 20.11
C ALA A 51 -5.76 6.78 20.66
N ALA A 52 -5.41 5.52 20.96
CA ALA A 52 -4.05 5.18 21.38
C ALA A 52 -3.03 5.32 20.23
N ASP A 53 -3.42 4.98 19.01
CA ASP A 53 -2.64 5.19 17.80
C ASP A 53 -2.35 6.67 17.58
N GLN A 54 -3.40 7.50 17.61
CA GLN A 54 -3.28 8.96 17.52
C GLN A 54 -2.28 9.49 18.55
N ARG A 55 -2.41 9.11 19.83
CA ARG A 55 -1.44 9.55 20.85
C ARG A 55 -0.01 9.17 20.50
N ARG A 56 0.24 7.92 20.09
CA ARG A 56 1.59 7.47 19.71
C ARG A 56 2.16 8.26 18.54
N VAL A 57 1.37 8.48 17.48
CA VAL A 57 1.79 9.26 16.31
C VAL A 57 2.06 10.72 16.70
N LEU A 58 1.12 11.35 17.41
CA LEU A 58 1.25 12.74 17.82
C LEU A 58 2.43 12.95 18.77
N ASP A 59 2.66 12.05 19.73
CA ASP A 59 3.79 12.11 20.66
C ASP A 59 5.11 11.95 19.91
N ARG A 60 5.16 11.05 18.93
CA ARG A 60 6.33 10.86 18.06
C ARG A 60 6.65 12.14 17.27
N LEU A 61 5.64 12.78 16.68
CA LEU A 61 5.83 13.96 15.83
C LEU A 61 6.13 15.23 16.63
N GLY A 62 5.63 15.35 17.87
CA GLY A 62 5.86 16.53 18.71
C GLY A 62 5.43 17.83 18.00
N SER A 63 6.36 18.77 17.83
CA SER A 63 6.10 20.03 17.12
C SER A 63 5.91 19.87 15.60
N LEU A 64 6.36 18.76 15.01
CA LEU A 64 6.25 18.48 13.57
C LEU A 64 4.83 18.14 13.13
N ARG A 65 3.85 18.17 14.03
CA ARG A 65 2.42 18.20 13.68
C ARG A 65 2.07 19.41 12.81
N VAL A 66 2.90 20.47 12.87
CA VAL A 66 2.84 21.61 11.95
C VAL A 66 4.21 21.75 11.29
N LEU A 67 4.22 21.88 9.97
CA LEU A 67 5.43 22.16 9.18
C LEU A 67 5.37 23.62 8.75
N ASN A 68 6.28 24.43 9.27
CA ASN A 68 6.36 25.86 8.96
C ASN A 68 7.29 26.16 7.80
N GLY A 69 8.16 25.22 7.42
CA GLY A 69 9.06 25.36 6.28
C GLY A 69 9.91 24.12 6.01
N PRO A 70 10.82 24.21 5.02
CA PRO A 70 11.65 23.09 4.59
C PRO A 70 12.48 22.46 5.72
N GLN A 71 12.90 23.24 6.71
CA GLN A 71 13.65 22.73 7.87
C GLN A 71 12.86 21.69 8.69
N ASP A 72 11.53 21.82 8.76
CA ASP A 72 10.69 20.88 9.49
C ASP A 72 10.54 19.55 8.73
N VAL A 73 10.62 19.60 7.39
CA VAL A 73 10.67 18.41 6.54
C VAL A 73 11.98 17.66 6.74
N VAL A 74 13.11 18.37 6.86
CA VAL A 74 14.41 17.76 7.20
C VAL A 74 14.35 17.09 8.58
N ALA A 75 13.69 17.74 9.55
CA ALA A 75 13.49 17.15 10.88
C ALA A 75 12.59 15.89 10.84
N LEU A 76 11.52 15.89 10.02
CA LEU A 76 10.70 14.71 9.77
C LEU A 76 11.50 13.55 9.16
N ALA A 77 12.34 13.86 8.16
CA ALA A 77 13.21 12.88 7.53
C ALA A 77 14.19 12.26 8.53
N ALA A 78 14.74 13.06 9.45
CA ALA A 78 15.61 12.58 10.52
C ALA A 78 14.89 11.70 11.56
N LEU A 79 13.58 11.92 11.78
CA LEU A 79 12.78 11.22 12.80
C LEU A 79 12.30 9.83 12.36
N GLY A 80 12.01 9.64 11.07
CA GLY A 80 11.46 8.38 10.58
C GLY A 80 11.60 8.17 9.08
N GLY A 81 12.47 8.93 8.42
CA GLY A 81 12.63 8.86 6.97
C GLY A 81 11.44 9.41 6.20
N TRP A 82 10.57 10.23 6.84
CA TRP A 82 9.46 10.88 6.16
C TRP A 82 9.96 12.00 5.26
N GLY A 83 9.72 11.85 3.97
CA GLY A 83 10.04 12.85 2.96
C GLY A 83 8.93 12.96 1.91
N PRO A 84 9.10 13.82 0.90
CA PRO A 84 8.18 13.90 -0.23
C PRO A 84 7.90 12.50 -0.78
N ASP A 85 6.62 12.22 -0.99
CA ASP A 85 6.15 10.98 -1.59
C ASP A 85 6.63 10.87 -3.04
N SER A 86 6.44 9.70 -3.63
CA SER A 86 6.45 9.41 -5.06
C SER A 86 5.57 10.35 -5.90
N HIS A 87 4.62 11.06 -5.29
CA HIS A 87 3.86 12.15 -5.89
C HIS A 87 4.54 13.54 -5.80
N GLY A 88 5.77 13.64 -5.27
CA GLY A 88 6.40 14.93 -5.00
C GLY A 88 5.65 15.74 -3.94
N TRP A 89 5.38 17.02 -4.24
CA TRP A 89 4.61 17.93 -3.38
C TRP A 89 3.16 18.13 -3.82
N VAL A 90 2.62 17.24 -4.66
CA VAL A 90 1.22 17.36 -5.13
C VAL A 90 0.27 17.49 -3.95
N GLN A 91 -0.49 18.57 -3.95
CA GLN A 91 -1.48 18.87 -2.92
C GLN A 91 -2.87 18.45 -3.37
N TYR A 92 -3.30 17.31 -2.86
CA TYR A 92 -4.67 16.85 -3.05
C TYR A 92 -5.65 17.76 -2.33
N ARG A 93 -6.68 18.21 -3.04
CA ARG A 93 -7.72 19.05 -2.44
C ARG A 93 -8.38 18.30 -1.27
N GLY A 94 -8.42 18.92 -0.09
CA GLY A 94 -9.04 18.36 1.11
C GLY A 94 -8.16 17.40 1.92
N VAL A 95 -7.07 16.87 1.34
CA VAL A 95 -6.14 15.92 1.99
C VAL A 95 -4.77 16.54 2.22
N GLY A 96 -4.30 17.35 1.27
CA GLY A 96 -2.98 17.96 1.29
C GLY A 96 -1.91 17.09 0.63
N VAL A 97 -0.69 17.15 1.14
CA VAL A 97 0.47 16.39 0.64
C VAL A 97 0.68 15.11 1.46
N GLY A 98 0.99 14.01 0.77
CA GLY A 98 1.48 12.78 1.38
C GLY A 98 3.00 12.84 1.57
N LEU A 99 3.49 12.44 2.74
CA LEU A 99 4.91 12.25 3.01
C LEU A 99 5.16 10.80 3.41
N LEU A 100 6.03 10.10 2.68
CA LEU A 100 6.31 8.68 2.91
C LEU A 100 7.50 8.46 3.83
N ASN A 101 7.37 7.48 4.72
CA ASN A 101 8.51 6.78 5.32
C ASN A 101 9.24 6.03 4.18
N LEU A 102 10.28 6.65 3.65
CA LEU A 102 11.00 6.13 2.47
C LEU A 102 11.59 4.74 2.71
N PRO A 103 12.27 4.44 3.84
CA PRO A 103 12.75 3.09 4.11
C PRO A 103 11.66 2.02 4.07
N ARG A 104 10.51 2.28 4.70
CA ARG A 104 9.38 1.34 4.72
C ARG A 104 8.76 1.16 3.33
N SER A 105 8.60 2.25 2.60
CA SER A 105 7.99 2.22 1.26
C SER A 105 8.87 1.46 0.27
N LEU A 106 10.18 1.67 0.33
CA LEU A 106 11.16 0.94 -0.49
C LEU A 106 11.21 -0.56 -0.13
N ASP A 107 11.03 -0.92 1.14
CA ASP A 107 10.91 -2.32 1.56
C ASP A 107 9.67 -3.01 0.97
N ILE A 108 8.50 -2.33 1.00
CA ILE A 108 7.26 -2.83 0.37
C ILE A 108 7.45 -3.01 -1.15
N ILE A 109 8.11 -2.05 -1.81
CA ILE A 109 8.41 -2.10 -3.24
C ILE A 109 9.35 -3.28 -3.55
N ALA A 110 10.48 -3.39 -2.84
CA ALA A 110 11.48 -4.42 -3.10
C ALA A 110 10.95 -5.85 -2.91
N LYS A 111 9.98 -6.04 -2.01
CA LYS A 111 9.30 -7.32 -1.77
C LYS A 111 8.29 -7.72 -2.85
N GLN A 112 8.05 -6.87 -3.84
CA GLN A 112 7.05 -7.10 -4.88
C GLN A 112 7.58 -6.81 -6.30
N ILE A 113 8.90 -6.95 -6.48
CA ILE A 113 9.54 -6.94 -7.80
C ILE A 113 9.54 -8.37 -8.35
N ASP A 114 9.06 -8.53 -9.59
CA ASP A 114 9.07 -9.81 -10.29
C ASP A 114 10.47 -10.43 -10.31
N GLY A 115 10.57 -11.69 -9.89
CA GLY A 115 11.83 -12.44 -9.86
C GLY A 115 12.78 -12.13 -8.69
N VAL A 116 12.46 -11.16 -7.81
CA VAL A 116 13.24 -10.89 -6.57
C VAL A 116 12.63 -11.63 -5.38
N THR A 117 11.31 -11.59 -5.28
CA THR A 117 10.55 -12.04 -4.09
C THR A 117 9.29 -12.80 -4.48
N ALA A 118 9.14 -13.12 -5.77
CA ALA A 118 8.02 -13.88 -6.31
C ALA A 118 7.78 -15.16 -5.49
N GLY A 119 6.64 -15.21 -4.81
CA GLY A 119 6.18 -16.40 -4.08
C GLY A 119 6.05 -16.29 -2.56
N THR A 120 6.50 -15.19 -1.91
CA THR A 120 6.30 -15.09 -0.45
C THR A 120 4.91 -14.56 -0.11
N ILE A 121 3.97 -15.48 0.12
CA ILE A 121 2.64 -15.26 0.73
C ILE A 121 2.67 -14.77 2.19
N THR A 122 3.84 -14.38 2.70
CA THR A 122 3.98 -13.98 4.10
C THR A 122 3.27 -12.65 4.31
N ARG A 123 2.18 -12.69 5.07
CA ARG A 123 1.43 -11.53 5.52
C ARG A 123 2.40 -10.55 6.20
N ASP A 124 2.52 -9.36 5.63
CA ASP A 124 3.33 -8.28 6.19
C ASP A 124 2.64 -7.68 7.42
N ALA A 125 3.38 -6.94 8.24
CA ALA A 125 2.88 -6.42 9.50
C ALA A 125 2.91 -4.89 9.53
N VAL A 126 1.94 -4.31 10.24
CA VAL A 126 1.90 -2.87 10.55
C VAL A 126 1.85 -2.69 12.06
N THR A 127 2.50 -1.64 12.54
CA THR A 127 2.60 -1.36 13.98
C THR A 127 2.01 0.00 14.29
N SER A 128 1.10 0.04 15.26
CA SER A 128 0.52 1.29 15.74
C SER A 128 1.57 2.30 16.18
N GLY A 129 1.41 3.57 15.79
CA GLY A 129 2.36 4.64 16.05
C GLY A 129 3.56 4.67 15.09
N GLN A 130 3.59 3.78 14.08
CA GLN A 130 4.64 3.70 13.06
C GLN A 130 4.04 3.79 11.65
N PRO A 131 3.43 4.93 11.29
CA PRO A 131 2.78 5.07 10.00
C PRO A 131 3.76 4.98 8.83
N THR A 132 3.29 4.42 7.72
CA THR A 132 4.03 4.37 6.45
C THR A 132 4.02 5.73 5.75
N GLY A 133 2.98 6.54 5.94
CA GLY A 133 3.02 7.93 5.51
C GLY A 133 2.13 8.84 6.34
N LEU A 134 2.33 10.14 6.15
CA LEU A 134 1.66 11.22 6.86
C LEU A 134 0.95 12.11 5.85
N PHE A 135 -0.23 12.62 6.19
CA PHE A 135 -0.96 13.59 5.38
C PHE A 135 -0.95 14.97 6.03
N TYR A 136 -0.53 15.96 5.25
CA TYR A 136 -0.37 17.33 5.69
C TYR A 136 -1.16 18.29 4.79
N ARG A 137 -2.15 18.97 5.34
CA ARG A 137 -2.93 19.99 4.62
C ARG A 137 -2.25 21.35 4.70
N SER A 138 -2.16 22.07 3.58
CA SER A 138 -1.67 23.44 3.59
C SER A 138 -2.66 24.38 4.26
N LEU A 139 -2.11 25.26 5.09
CA LEU A 139 -2.81 26.40 5.70
C LEU A 139 -2.68 27.67 4.85
N ASN A 140 -1.95 27.62 3.75
CA ASN A 140 -1.81 28.75 2.84
C ASN A 140 -3.10 28.89 1.99
N PRO A 141 -3.85 30.00 2.10
CA PRO A 141 -5.07 30.19 1.31
C PRO A 141 -4.81 30.34 -0.20
N ALA A 142 -3.55 30.57 -0.60
CA ALA A 142 -3.11 30.66 -1.99
C ALA A 142 -2.34 29.41 -2.45
N ALA A 143 -2.50 28.26 -1.76
CA ALA A 143 -1.88 27.01 -2.18
C ALA A 143 -2.27 26.66 -3.63
N VAL A 144 -1.27 26.31 -4.44
CA VAL A 144 -1.48 25.84 -5.80
C VAL A 144 -1.62 24.32 -5.74
N HIS A 145 -2.81 23.83 -6.06
CA HIS A 145 -3.06 22.41 -6.26
C HIS A 145 -2.38 21.94 -7.55
N ASP A 146 -2.01 20.67 -7.60
CA ASP A 146 -1.47 20.02 -8.81
C ASP A 146 -0.07 20.52 -9.24
N ASP A 147 0.61 21.31 -8.41
CA ASP A 147 2.04 21.64 -8.58
C ASP A 147 2.89 20.67 -7.75
N PRO A 148 3.58 19.69 -8.37
CA PRO A 148 4.40 18.72 -7.66
C PRO A 148 5.73 19.29 -7.13
N TYR A 149 6.06 20.54 -7.48
CA TYR A 149 7.38 21.12 -7.26
C TYR A 149 7.40 22.24 -6.23
N THR A 150 6.27 22.94 -6.02
CA THR A 150 6.22 24.13 -5.16
C THR A 150 5.51 23.85 -3.83
N PRO A 151 6.24 23.77 -2.70
CA PRO A 151 5.63 23.66 -1.39
C PRO A 151 4.82 24.93 -1.03
N SER A 152 3.68 24.73 -0.38
CA SER A 152 2.79 25.77 0.14
C SER A 152 2.72 25.74 1.67
N PHE A 153 3.85 25.96 2.33
CA PHE A 153 3.89 26.11 3.79
C PHE A 153 3.01 27.29 4.28
N PRO A 154 2.52 27.26 5.53
CA PRO A 154 2.65 26.16 6.49
C PRO A 154 1.67 25.02 6.23
N TYR A 155 1.98 23.84 6.75
CA TYR A 155 1.11 22.67 6.71
C TYR A 155 0.76 22.19 8.12
N GLU A 156 -0.42 21.61 8.28
CA GLU A 156 -0.85 20.90 9.49
C GLU A 156 -1.12 19.42 9.20
N LEU A 157 -0.80 18.54 10.15
CA LEU A 157 -1.13 17.12 10.07
C LEU A 157 -2.65 16.94 10.08
N VAL A 158 -3.18 16.19 9.12
CA VAL A 158 -4.61 15.85 9.03
C VAL A 158 -4.90 14.36 9.09
N GLY A 159 -3.87 13.53 8.96
CA GLY A 159 -3.99 12.08 9.01
C GLY A 159 -2.67 11.38 8.75
N TRP A 160 -2.73 10.07 8.69
CA TRP A 160 -1.62 9.19 8.34
C TRP A 160 -2.16 7.91 7.74
N PHE A 161 -1.27 7.06 7.26
CA PHE A 161 -1.65 5.76 6.73
C PHE A 161 -0.63 4.67 7.02
N TYR A 162 -1.11 3.43 6.94
CA TYR A 162 -0.32 2.23 7.09
C TYR A 162 -0.29 1.46 5.77
N GLY A 163 0.92 1.26 5.26
CA GLY A 163 1.19 0.49 4.06
C GLY A 163 1.79 -0.87 4.40
N ALA A 164 1.41 -1.89 3.64
CA ALA A 164 2.05 -3.19 3.68
C ALA A 164 2.07 -3.87 2.30
N VAL A 165 2.90 -4.90 2.17
CA VAL A 165 2.90 -5.77 0.98
C VAL A 165 1.48 -6.26 0.70
N TYR A 166 1.04 -6.13 -0.56
CA TYR A 166 -0.27 -6.58 -0.96
C TYR A 166 -0.27 -8.10 -1.17
N THR A 167 -1.04 -8.79 -0.34
CA THR A 167 -1.31 -10.22 -0.51
C THR A 167 -2.80 -10.38 -0.79
N PRO A 168 -3.20 -10.84 -1.99
CA PRO A 168 -4.60 -10.95 -2.37
C PRO A 168 -5.45 -11.62 -1.29
N GLY A 169 -6.42 -10.87 -0.78
CA GLY A 169 -7.37 -11.35 0.21
C GLY A 169 -6.84 -11.56 1.64
N LEU A 170 -5.60 -11.18 1.94
CA LEU A 170 -5.02 -11.30 3.28
C LEU A 170 -4.53 -9.93 3.75
N THR A 171 -5.34 -9.22 4.55
CA THR A 171 -4.96 -7.91 5.12
C THR A 171 -3.72 -8.04 6.02
N PRO A 172 -2.95 -6.96 6.31
CA PRO A 172 -1.71 -7.03 7.08
C PRO A 172 -1.90 -7.41 8.56
N ILE A 173 -0.87 -7.95 9.23
CA ILE A 173 -0.89 -8.24 10.67
C ILE A 173 -0.90 -6.91 11.43
N GLU A 174 -1.94 -6.66 12.23
CA GLU A 174 -2.07 -5.42 12.99
C GLU A 174 -1.51 -5.54 14.42
N HIS A 175 -0.35 -4.91 14.68
CA HIS A 175 0.24 -4.85 16.02
C HIS A 175 -0.20 -3.58 16.76
N GLY A 176 -1.13 -3.74 17.71
CA GLY A 176 -1.63 -2.65 18.56
C GLY A 176 -2.63 -1.71 17.87
N LEU A 177 -3.03 -2.04 16.65
CA LEU A 177 -4.17 -1.46 15.95
C LEU A 177 -5.32 -2.47 16.00
N CYS A 178 -6.50 -2.00 16.34
CA CYS A 178 -7.72 -2.76 16.12
C CYS A 178 -8.57 -2.07 15.08
N VAL A 179 -8.53 -2.63 13.88
CA VAL A 179 -9.25 -2.18 12.71
C VAL A 179 -9.95 -3.39 12.09
N TYR A 180 -10.91 -3.12 11.22
CA TYR A 180 -11.59 -4.17 10.49
C TYR A 180 -10.88 -4.43 9.17
N PRO A 181 -10.91 -5.67 8.66
CA PRO A 181 -10.47 -5.94 7.28
C PRO A 181 -11.12 -5.03 6.24
N THR A 182 -12.34 -4.54 6.49
CA THR A 182 -13.06 -3.57 5.66
C THR A 182 -12.53 -2.13 5.74
N ASP A 183 -11.66 -1.82 6.70
CA ASP A 183 -10.93 -0.55 6.78
C ASP A 183 -9.74 -0.52 5.79
N TRP A 184 -9.29 -1.68 5.31
CA TRP A 184 -8.19 -1.81 4.36
C TRP A 184 -8.69 -1.72 2.92
N GLY A 185 -8.23 -0.70 2.20
CA GLY A 185 -8.21 -0.68 0.74
C GLY A 185 -6.83 -1.12 0.24
N PHE A 186 -6.61 -1.11 -1.07
CA PHE A 186 -5.25 -1.20 -1.58
C PHE A 186 -4.93 -0.04 -2.50
N HIS A 187 -3.70 0.45 -2.41
CA HIS A 187 -3.12 1.35 -3.39
C HIS A 187 -2.79 0.52 -4.63
N GLU A 188 -3.45 0.81 -5.75
CA GLU A 188 -3.34 0.06 -7.00
C GLU A 188 -1.94 0.18 -7.59
N ARG A 189 -1.43 -0.84 -8.27
CA ARG A 189 -0.18 -0.80 -9.03
C ARG A 189 -0.22 0.32 -10.07
N GLY A 190 0.89 1.01 -10.25
CA GLY A 190 1.01 1.96 -11.35
C GLY A 190 2.31 2.73 -11.37
N VAL A 191 2.23 3.91 -11.98
CA VAL A 191 3.37 4.78 -12.25
C VAL A 191 3.02 6.21 -11.89
N HIS A 192 3.83 6.86 -11.04
CA HIS A 192 3.81 8.32 -10.90
C HIS A 192 4.56 8.93 -12.09
N ALA A 193 3.81 9.38 -13.08
CA ALA A 193 4.32 9.75 -14.40
C ALA A 193 5.07 11.09 -14.35
N PHE A 194 6.28 11.15 -14.90
CA PHE A 194 6.98 12.43 -15.04
C PHE A 194 6.42 13.26 -16.21
N PRO A 195 6.41 14.60 -16.11
CA PRO A 195 6.85 15.43 -15.00
C PRO A 195 5.76 15.76 -13.97
N THR A 196 4.51 15.38 -14.20
CA THR A 196 3.38 15.83 -13.36
C THR A 196 3.27 15.08 -12.04
N PHE A 197 3.91 13.92 -11.94
CA PHE A 197 3.80 12.98 -10.81
C PHE A 197 2.37 12.47 -10.56
N ASP A 198 1.49 12.60 -11.55
CA ASP A 198 0.16 12.01 -11.52
C ASP A 198 0.25 10.49 -11.51
N MET A 199 -0.67 9.85 -10.79
CA MET A 199 -0.76 8.40 -10.78
C MET A 199 -1.45 7.91 -12.04
N VAL A 200 -0.73 7.11 -12.83
CA VAL A 200 -1.30 6.30 -13.92
C VAL A 200 -1.43 4.88 -13.40
N THR A 201 -2.65 4.47 -13.08
CA THR A 201 -2.93 3.10 -12.64
C THR A 201 -2.69 2.12 -13.76
N GLN A 202 -2.09 0.99 -13.42
CA GLN A 202 -1.78 -0.08 -14.35
C GLN A 202 -2.16 -1.41 -13.71
N PRO A 203 -3.45 -1.69 -13.47
CA PRO A 203 -3.85 -2.95 -12.87
C PRO A 203 -3.36 -4.14 -13.71
N PRO A 204 -3.02 -5.29 -13.09
CA PRO A 204 -2.80 -6.54 -13.82
C PRO A 204 -4.06 -6.97 -14.57
N ALA A 205 -3.89 -7.86 -15.55
CA ALA A 205 -5.02 -8.55 -16.15
C ALA A 205 -5.58 -9.56 -15.15
N GLU A 206 -6.82 -9.40 -14.73
CA GLU A 206 -7.47 -10.22 -13.72
C GLU A 206 -8.99 -10.32 -13.97
N ASP A 207 -9.62 -11.38 -13.46
CA ASP A 207 -11.06 -11.61 -13.57
C ASP A 207 -11.86 -10.67 -12.65
N TRP A 208 -11.23 -10.19 -11.57
CA TRP A 208 -11.81 -9.25 -10.62
C TRP A 208 -10.74 -8.39 -9.94
N VAL A 209 -11.13 -7.19 -9.50
CA VAL A 209 -10.23 -6.16 -8.93
C VAL A 209 -9.58 -6.63 -7.63
N GLY A 210 -8.27 -6.83 -7.64
CA GLY A 210 -7.50 -7.30 -6.47
C GLY A 210 -7.18 -8.79 -6.47
N GLN A 211 -7.45 -9.52 -7.55
CA GLN A 211 -7.16 -10.96 -7.64
C GLN A 211 -5.67 -11.23 -7.68
N GLU A 212 -4.93 -10.42 -8.42
CA GLU A 212 -3.51 -10.60 -8.64
C GLU A 212 -2.69 -9.72 -7.68
N PRO A 213 -1.46 -10.12 -7.31
CA PRO A 213 -0.64 -9.37 -6.36
C PRO A 213 -0.23 -7.99 -6.88
N GLY A 214 -0.35 -7.73 -8.19
CA GLY A 214 0.02 -6.44 -8.77
C GLY A 214 1.50 -6.12 -8.57
N SER A 215 2.38 -7.10 -8.76
CA SER A 215 3.83 -6.92 -8.72
C SER A 215 4.33 -5.98 -9.84
N ILE A 216 5.51 -5.40 -9.62
CA ILE A 216 6.17 -4.53 -10.60
C ILE A 216 6.71 -5.40 -11.74
N PRO A 217 6.26 -5.20 -13.00
CA PRO A 217 6.78 -5.93 -14.14
C PRO A 217 8.24 -5.54 -14.41
N ALA A 218 9.02 -6.49 -14.95
CA ALA A 218 10.42 -6.23 -15.35
C ALA A 218 10.58 -5.26 -16.54
N ALA A 219 9.50 -4.94 -17.25
CA ALA A 219 9.51 -4.01 -18.37
C ALA A 219 9.68 -2.56 -17.90
N LEU A 220 10.26 -1.71 -18.76
CA LEU A 220 10.32 -0.28 -18.50
C LEU A 220 8.90 0.30 -18.39
N PRO A 221 8.64 1.21 -17.43
CA PRO A 221 7.32 1.81 -17.30
C PRO A 221 6.98 2.68 -18.50
N ASN A 222 5.72 2.60 -18.91
CA ASN A 222 5.12 3.50 -19.90
C ASN A 222 3.78 4.02 -19.35
N PRO A 223 3.64 5.32 -19.03
CA PRO A 223 4.62 6.39 -19.23
C PRO A 223 5.87 6.24 -18.33
N PRO A 224 6.98 6.95 -18.63
CA PRO A 224 8.13 7.00 -17.73
C PRO A 224 7.76 7.64 -16.38
N GLY A 225 8.22 7.04 -15.29
CA GLY A 225 7.89 7.51 -13.94
C GLY A 225 8.39 6.60 -12.83
N LEU A 226 7.94 6.88 -11.61
CA LEU A 226 8.21 6.03 -10.44
C LEU A 226 7.17 4.90 -10.40
N VAL A 227 7.61 3.67 -10.62
CA VAL A 227 6.77 2.47 -10.50
C VAL A 227 6.61 2.06 -9.04
N HIS A 228 5.44 1.53 -8.71
CA HIS A 228 5.22 0.83 -7.45
C HIS A 228 4.22 -0.33 -7.65
N PRO A 229 4.29 -1.37 -6.80
CA PRO A 229 3.35 -2.48 -6.83
C PRO A 229 2.00 -2.06 -6.25
N ARG A 230 1.06 -3.00 -6.15
CA ARG A 230 -0.02 -2.86 -5.17
C ARG A 230 0.54 -2.81 -3.75
N ALA A 231 -0.15 -2.09 -2.87
CA ALA A 231 0.11 -2.13 -1.43
C ALA A 231 -1.22 -2.15 -0.68
N TRP A 232 -1.33 -2.93 0.40
CA TRP A 232 -2.43 -2.73 1.34
C TRP A 232 -2.32 -1.34 1.95
N ASP A 233 -3.45 -0.66 2.08
CA ASP A 233 -3.49 0.71 2.59
C ASP A 233 -4.66 0.93 3.57
N LEU A 234 -4.34 1.54 4.69
CA LEU A 234 -5.27 1.94 5.75
C LEU A 234 -5.00 3.39 6.10
N HIS A 235 -5.94 4.28 5.77
CA HIS A 235 -5.84 5.69 6.15
C HIS A 235 -6.59 5.96 7.44
N VAL A 236 -5.98 6.79 8.28
CA VAL A 236 -6.50 7.26 9.56
C VAL A 236 -6.53 8.79 9.53
N TRP A 237 -7.72 9.36 9.76
CA TRP A 237 -7.99 10.78 9.65
C TRP A 237 -8.27 11.40 11.01
N LEU A 238 -7.64 12.54 11.29
CA LEU A 238 -7.96 13.36 12.45
C LEU A 238 -9.33 14.01 12.24
N VAL A 239 -10.17 13.96 13.27
CA VAL A 239 -11.48 14.60 13.27
C VAL A 239 -11.42 15.86 14.16
N PRO A 240 -11.68 17.06 13.60
CA PRO A 240 -11.69 18.29 14.39
C PRO A 240 -12.64 18.18 15.59
N GLY A 241 -12.13 18.48 16.79
CA GLY A 241 -12.91 18.42 18.04
C GLY A 241 -13.14 17.02 18.61
N SER A 242 -12.50 15.98 18.04
CA SER A 242 -12.56 14.61 18.55
C SER A 242 -11.16 14.10 18.91
N ASP A 243 -11.07 13.37 20.02
CA ASP A 243 -9.85 12.65 20.43
C ASP A 243 -9.75 11.25 19.79
N THR A 244 -10.76 10.86 19.01
CA THR A 244 -10.81 9.57 18.30
C THR A 244 -10.76 9.83 16.80
N PRO A 245 -9.71 9.37 16.09
CA PRO A 245 -9.66 9.47 14.64
C PRO A 245 -10.58 8.44 14.00
N ILE A 246 -10.83 8.60 12.71
CA ILE A 246 -11.63 7.68 11.90
C ILE A 246 -10.77 7.01 10.84
N THR A 247 -11.19 5.85 10.35
CA THR A 247 -10.61 5.22 9.16
C THR A 247 -11.43 5.61 7.93
N GLY A 248 -10.84 5.55 6.74
CA GLY A 248 -11.57 5.73 5.50
C GLY A 248 -10.67 5.76 4.27
N ALA A 249 -11.25 5.65 3.07
CA ALA A 249 -10.50 5.82 1.84
C ALA A 249 -10.05 7.28 1.63
N VAL A 250 -8.94 7.49 0.92
CA VAL A 250 -8.54 8.83 0.42
C VAL A 250 -9.61 9.41 -0.52
N ASN A 251 -10.40 8.55 -1.16
CA ASN A 251 -11.57 8.92 -2.00
C ASN A 251 -12.75 9.54 -1.20
N THR A 252 -12.59 9.80 0.11
CA THR A 252 -13.52 10.67 0.85
C THR A 252 -13.25 12.16 0.61
N ALA A 253 -12.15 12.51 -0.07
CA ALA A 253 -11.97 13.82 -0.69
C ALA A 253 -12.90 13.93 -1.92
N GLN A 254 -13.86 14.85 -1.89
CA GLN A 254 -14.79 15.11 -2.98
C GLN A 254 -14.07 15.24 -4.34
N VAL A 255 -14.68 14.70 -5.41
CA VAL A 255 -14.26 14.90 -6.80
C VAL A 255 -13.93 16.38 -7.04
N VAL A 256 -12.68 16.66 -7.41
CA VAL A 256 -12.24 18.02 -7.70
C VAL A 256 -12.67 18.36 -9.12
N VAL A 257 -13.62 19.31 -9.26
CA VAL A 257 -14.04 19.78 -10.60
C VAL A 257 -12.82 20.29 -11.36
N GLY A 258 -12.50 19.63 -12.48
CA GLY A 258 -11.38 19.97 -13.36
C GLY A 258 -10.08 19.18 -13.14
N HIS A 259 -10.01 18.29 -12.15
CA HIS A 259 -8.85 17.44 -11.91
C HIS A 259 -9.28 16.00 -11.56
N ASP A 260 -8.91 15.04 -12.41
CA ASP A 260 -9.01 13.62 -12.14
C ASP A 260 -7.60 13.12 -11.76
N GLY A 261 -7.21 13.33 -10.51
CA GLY A 261 -5.90 12.91 -9.97
C GLY A 261 -5.77 11.39 -9.84
N GLY A 262 -6.63 10.61 -10.50
CA GLY A 262 -6.68 9.15 -10.43
C GLY A 262 -7.13 8.60 -9.07
N ILE A 263 -7.30 9.43 -8.04
CA ILE A 263 -7.59 9.02 -6.65
C ILE A 263 -8.73 7.99 -6.54
N PRO A 264 -9.89 8.13 -7.22
CA PRO A 264 -10.96 7.15 -7.12
C PRO A 264 -10.57 5.75 -7.65
N GLY A 265 -9.65 5.68 -8.62
CA GLY A 265 -9.13 4.43 -9.19
C GLY A 265 -7.81 3.94 -8.57
N SER A 266 -7.09 4.80 -7.86
CA SER A 266 -5.82 4.48 -7.20
C SER A 266 -5.99 3.78 -5.86
N PHE A 267 -7.15 3.91 -5.21
CA PHE A 267 -7.43 3.29 -3.91
C PHE A 267 -8.71 2.43 -3.92
N PRO A 268 -8.80 1.41 -4.79
CA PRO A 268 -9.95 0.53 -4.82
C PRO A 268 -10.03 -0.35 -3.57
N TYR A 269 -11.23 -0.86 -3.32
CA TYR A 269 -11.46 -2.03 -2.48
C TYR A 269 -11.48 -3.28 -3.36
N PRO A 270 -11.05 -4.46 -2.87
CA PRO A 270 -11.17 -5.71 -3.61
C PRO A 270 -12.62 -5.99 -4.03
N GLY A 271 -12.85 -6.34 -5.29
CA GLY A 271 -14.16 -6.74 -5.82
C GLY A 271 -14.27 -8.26 -5.99
N GLY A 272 -15.41 -8.89 -5.69
CA GLY A 272 -15.61 -10.35 -5.91
C GLY A 272 -15.91 -11.15 -4.64
N PRO A 273 -15.76 -12.50 -4.63
CA PRO A 273 -16.06 -13.36 -3.46
C PRO A 273 -15.15 -13.11 -2.24
N THR A 274 -14.17 -12.24 -2.43
CA THR A 274 -13.14 -11.75 -1.50
C THR A 274 -13.39 -10.30 -1.07
N SER A 275 -14.56 -9.73 -1.41
CA SER A 275 -14.87 -8.32 -1.17
C SER A 275 -14.79 -7.95 0.31
N VAL A 276 -13.83 -7.10 0.63
CA VAL A 276 -13.80 -6.27 1.85
C VAL A 276 -14.09 -4.85 1.38
N GLY A 277 -15.35 -4.43 1.51
CA GLY A 277 -15.75 -3.04 1.33
C GLY A 277 -16.14 -2.45 2.67
N PRO A 278 -16.15 -1.13 2.84
CA PRO A 278 -16.57 -0.53 4.09
C PRO A 278 -17.97 -1.03 4.45
N ASP A 279 -18.16 -1.52 5.68
CA ASP A 279 -19.43 -1.33 6.37
C ASP A 279 -19.53 0.20 6.52
N LEU A 280 -19.97 0.90 5.46
CA LEU A 280 -20.29 2.30 5.58
C LEU A 280 -21.28 2.37 6.74
N PRO A 281 -20.97 3.09 7.84
CA PRO A 281 -22.04 3.50 8.71
C PRO A 281 -23.01 4.22 7.77
N GLU A 282 -24.25 3.75 7.71
CA GLU A 282 -25.35 4.60 7.25
C GLU A 282 -25.06 5.99 7.81
N HIS A 283 -25.02 6.98 6.92
CA HIS A 283 -24.93 8.38 7.30
C HIS A 283 -25.85 8.62 8.49
N HIS A 284 -25.31 8.60 9.71
CA HIS A 284 -25.96 9.24 10.83
C HIS A 284 -25.75 10.71 10.57
N GLY A 285 -26.70 11.24 9.80
CA GLY A 285 -26.84 12.65 9.52
C GLY A 285 -26.77 13.40 10.84
N HIS A 286 -25.77 14.26 10.93
CA HIS A 286 -25.93 15.47 11.70
C HIS A 286 -26.81 16.40 10.87
N HIS A 287 -28.10 16.40 11.22
CA HIS A 287 -28.96 17.57 11.07
C HIS A 287 -28.44 18.71 11.94
#